data_AF-A0A2E0X909-F1
#
_entry.id   AF-A0A2E0X909-F1
#
_cell.length_a   1.000
_cell.length_b   1.000
_cell.length_c   1.000
_cell.angle_alpha   90.00
_cell.angle_beta   90.00
_cell.angle_gamma   90.00
#
_symmetry.space_group_name_H-M   'P 1'
#
loop_
_entity.id
_entity.type
_entity.pdbx_description
1 polymer ?
#
loop_
_entity_poly.entity_id
_entity_poly.type
_entity_poly.pdbx_seq_one_letter_code
_entity_poly.pdbx_strand_id
1 'polypeptide(L)'
;MHRREALASFLALSAFPTSLLAERSEKGRIIPLKEIWAYEMPGTKRLSTATKDGKYVMENGADVVYITRAMVRFQIDDKHGQAFVVEGEGPKALPRVRKIFEGKSMPDQMFKSGMPLSLVFFTEMSGTYVFLDEVRATGRSIEIRYRFHPHRTRDATVHFALIPLGKLPPAQYEVELTQVPVAKEFQKQGYPAINEEWAEELICRPTRFEIR
;
A
#
# COMPACT_ATOMS: atom_id res chain seq x y z
N MET A 1 -4.84 70.98 18.22
CA MET A 1 -3.42 70.53 18.20
C MET A 1 -3.39 69.22 19.00
N HIS A 2 -3.12 68.02 18.47
CA HIS A 2 -2.09 67.62 17.52
C HIS A 2 -2.50 66.50 16.55
N ARG A 3 -1.92 66.63 15.36
CA ARG A 3 -1.63 65.70 14.24
C ARG A 3 -1.94 64.20 14.40
N ARG A 4 -2.67 63.72 13.40
CA ARG A 4 -2.69 62.36 12.85
C ARG A 4 -1.38 62.09 12.09
N GLU A 5 -0.79 60.91 12.27
CA GLU A 5 0.17 60.34 11.31
C GLU A 5 -0.35 59.00 10.80
N ALA A 6 -0.52 58.93 9.48
CA ALA A 6 -0.94 57.75 8.74
C ALA A 6 0.31 57.06 8.19
N LEU A 7 0.51 55.79 8.54
CA LEU A 7 1.54 54.94 7.94
C LEU A 7 0.94 54.21 6.74
N ALA A 8 1.41 54.59 5.56
CA ALA A 8 1.14 53.92 4.31
C ALA A 8 2.03 52.68 4.19
N SER A 9 1.45 51.49 4.35
CA SER A 9 2.12 50.22 4.04
C SER A 9 2.01 49.93 2.55
N PHE A 10 3.15 49.96 1.87
CA PHE A 10 3.33 49.56 0.48
C PHE A 10 3.10 48.05 0.33
N LEU A 11 2.01 47.66 -0.34
CA LEU A 11 1.80 46.31 -0.84
C LEU A 11 2.60 46.14 -2.14
N ALA A 12 3.75 45.49 -2.07
CA ALA A 12 4.48 45.02 -3.25
C ALA A 12 3.83 43.71 -3.74
N LEU A 13 3.01 43.79 -4.80
CA LEU A 13 2.59 42.61 -5.55
C LEU A 13 3.79 42.02 -6.30
N SER A 14 4.44 41.00 -5.73
CA SER A 14 5.35 40.16 -6.50
C SER A 14 4.52 39.26 -7.42
N ALA A 15 4.46 39.61 -8.69
CA ALA A 15 3.95 38.75 -9.75
C ALA A 15 4.83 37.50 -9.83
N PHE A 16 4.44 36.44 -9.12
CA PHE A 16 5.03 35.13 -9.34
C PHE A 16 4.66 34.69 -10.75
N PRO A 17 5.63 34.36 -11.63
CA PRO A 17 5.31 33.76 -12.90
C PRO A 17 4.57 32.46 -12.59
N THR A 18 3.27 32.45 -12.88
CA THR A 18 2.45 31.25 -12.89
C THR A 18 3.00 30.40 -14.02
N SER A 19 4.06 29.65 -13.71
CA SER A 19 4.60 28.65 -14.61
C SER A 19 3.50 27.61 -14.73
N LEU A 20 2.64 27.83 -15.72
CA LEU A 20 1.73 26.86 -16.31
C LEU A 20 2.63 25.80 -16.95
N LEU A 21 3.35 25.04 -16.11
CA LEU A 21 3.95 23.79 -16.50
C LEU A 21 2.77 22.95 -16.92
N ALA A 22 2.62 22.84 -18.24
CA ALA A 22 1.73 21.88 -18.85
C ALA A 22 1.94 20.57 -18.10
N GLU A 23 0.95 20.18 -17.30
CA GLU A 23 0.79 18.83 -16.80
C GLU A 23 0.75 17.97 -18.04
N ARG A 24 1.92 17.52 -18.49
CA ARG A 24 2.00 16.33 -19.32
C ARG A 24 1.22 15.32 -18.51
N SER A 25 0.04 14.97 -19.02
CA SER A 25 -0.74 13.83 -18.58
C SER A 25 0.20 12.64 -18.68
N GLU A 26 0.94 12.39 -17.60
CA GLU A 26 1.76 11.21 -17.46
C GLU A 26 0.76 10.09 -17.44
N LYS A 27 0.68 9.37 -18.56
CA LYS A 27 -0.18 8.21 -18.67
C LYS A 27 0.26 7.25 -17.58
N GLY A 28 -0.55 7.13 -16.52
CA GLY A 28 -0.26 6.26 -15.39
C GLY A 28 0.08 4.85 -15.86
N ARG A 29 1.10 4.26 -15.25
CA ARG A 29 1.49 2.87 -15.47
C ARG A 29 0.65 1.97 -14.58
N ILE A 30 -0.13 1.08 -15.20
CA ILE A 30 -0.79 -0.01 -14.47
C ILE A 30 0.27 -1.08 -14.17
N ILE A 31 0.38 -1.49 -12.90
CA ILE A 31 1.22 -2.61 -12.46
C ILE A 31 0.36 -3.87 -12.58
N PRO A 32 0.67 -4.81 -13.51
CA PRO A 32 -0.16 -6.00 -13.69
C PRO A 32 -0.20 -6.85 -12.42
N LEU A 33 -1.40 -7.32 -12.02
CA LEU A 33 -1.54 -8.17 -10.82
C LEU A 33 -0.63 -9.41 -10.89
N LYS A 34 -0.45 -9.99 -12.07
CA LYS A 34 0.46 -11.12 -12.33
C LYS A 34 1.94 -10.84 -12.06
N GLU A 35 2.33 -9.59 -11.81
CA GLU A 35 3.70 -9.20 -11.44
C GLU A 35 3.86 -8.99 -9.93
N ILE A 36 2.76 -8.79 -9.21
CA ILE A 36 2.70 -8.60 -7.77
C ILE A 36 2.85 -9.97 -7.08
N TRP A 37 3.64 -10.03 -6.01
CA TRP A 37 3.75 -11.24 -5.19
C TRP A 37 2.87 -11.11 -3.96
N ALA A 38 1.94 -12.02 -3.71
CA ALA A 38 1.06 -11.91 -2.55
C ALA A 38 0.79 -13.25 -1.87
N TYR A 39 0.37 -13.16 -0.61
CA TYR A 39 -0.15 -14.25 0.19
C TYR A 39 -1.68 -14.27 0.09
N GLU A 40 -2.22 -15.33 -0.51
CA GLU A 40 -3.67 -15.59 -0.62
C GLU A 40 -4.49 -14.51 -1.36
N MET A 41 -3.90 -13.86 -2.38
CA MET A 41 -4.63 -12.94 -3.27
C MET A 41 -4.71 -13.48 -4.71
N PRO A 42 -5.91 -13.78 -5.25
CA PRO A 42 -6.09 -14.22 -6.63
C PRO A 42 -5.52 -13.23 -7.66
N GLY A 43 -5.09 -13.76 -8.82
CA GLY A 43 -4.53 -12.95 -9.90
C GLY A 43 -3.07 -12.51 -9.70
N THR A 44 -2.50 -12.75 -8.51
CA THR A 44 -1.10 -12.42 -8.18
C THR A 44 -0.17 -13.64 -8.25
N LYS A 45 1.15 -13.39 -8.24
CA LYS A 45 2.14 -14.44 -8.00
C LYS A 45 2.06 -14.88 -6.55
N ARG A 46 1.97 -16.19 -6.32
CA ARG A 46 1.87 -16.71 -4.96
C ARG A 46 3.22 -16.65 -4.26
N LEU A 47 3.24 -16.10 -3.05
CA LEU A 47 4.37 -16.22 -2.12
C LEU A 47 4.47 -17.63 -1.52
N SER A 48 3.37 -18.39 -1.54
CA SER A 48 3.33 -19.78 -1.15
C SER A 48 3.16 -20.72 -2.35
N THR A 49 4.01 -21.74 -2.42
CA THR A 49 3.82 -22.88 -3.31
C THR A 49 3.44 -24.09 -2.47
N ALA A 50 2.20 -24.56 -2.62
CA ALA A 50 1.86 -25.91 -2.21
C ALA A 50 2.62 -26.87 -3.15
N THR A 51 3.35 -27.85 -2.61
CA THR A 51 3.87 -28.93 -3.47
C THR A 51 2.75 -29.86 -3.89
N LYS A 52 3.00 -30.64 -4.94
CA LYS A 52 2.06 -31.67 -5.44
C LYS A 52 1.62 -32.68 -4.37
N ASP A 53 2.39 -32.83 -3.30
CA ASP A 53 2.12 -33.79 -2.22
C ASP A 53 1.30 -33.17 -1.07
N GLY A 54 0.75 -31.97 -1.26
CA GLY A 54 0.04 -31.22 -0.21
C GLY A 54 0.96 -30.70 0.90
N LYS A 55 2.27 -30.94 0.81
CA LYS A 55 3.27 -30.38 1.72
C LYS A 55 3.62 -28.96 1.25
N TYR A 56 3.54 -27.99 2.13
CA TYR A 56 3.98 -26.63 1.81
C TYR A 56 5.52 -26.60 1.80
N VAL A 57 6.13 -26.63 0.62
CA VAL A 57 7.55 -26.28 0.44
C VAL A 57 7.57 -24.88 -0.10
N MET A 58 7.89 -23.96 0.78
CA MET A 58 7.99 -22.57 0.43
C MET A 58 9.47 -22.24 0.31
N GLU A 59 9.92 -21.93 -0.91
CA GLU A 59 11.31 -21.52 -1.19
C GLU A 59 11.71 -20.27 -0.36
N ASN A 60 10.72 -19.46 0.03
CA ASN A 60 10.84 -18.35 0.97
C ASN A 60 9.99 -18.57 2.25
N GLY A 61 9.83 -19.84 2.61
CA GLY A 61 8.79 -20.30 3.52
C GLY A 61 8.88 -19.82 4.93
N ALA A 62 10.10 -19.83 5.46
CA ALA A 62 10.34 -19.34 6.79
C ALA A 62 9.81 -17.92 6.91
N ASP A 63 10.22 -17.00 6.02
CA ASP A 63 9.84 -15.60 6.14
C ASP A 63 8.34 -15.37 5.97
N VAL A 64 7.69 -16.02 5.00
CA VAL A 64 6.22 -15.92 4.87
C VAL A 64 5.51 -16.44 6.12
N VAL A 65 5.93 -17.58 6.68
CA VAL A 65 5.35 -18.13 7.93
C VAL A 65 5.58 -17.19 9.11
N TYR A 66 6.77 -16.59 9.23
CA TYR A 66 7.05 -15.63 10.30
C TYR A 66 6.22 -14.35 10.14
N ILE A 67 6.10 -13.84 8.91
CA ILE A 67 5.27 -12.68 8.59
C ILE A 67 3.81 -12.96 8.95
N THR A 68 3.20 -14.04 8.45
CA THR A 68 1.79 -14.34 8.72
C THR A 68 1.53 -14.58 10.21
N ARG A 69 2.44 -15.25 10.91
CA ARG A 69 2.34 -15.44 12.36
C ARG A 69 2.45 -14.12 13.14
N ALA A 70 3.31 -13.21 12.69
CA ALA A 70 3.43 -11.88 13.29
C ALA A 70 2.17 -11.05 13.02
N MET A 71 1.64 -11.10 11.80
CA MET A 71 0.41 -10.40 11.39
C MET A 71 -0.83 -10.81 12.20
N VAL A 72 -0.94 -12.07 12.62
CA VAL A 72 -2.04 -12.52 13.52
C VAL A 72 -2.07 -11.75 14.85
N ARG A 73 -0.94 -11.20 15.28
CA ARG A 73 -0.81 -10.41 16.51
C ARG A 73 -0.65 -8.92 16.24
N PHE A 74 -0.61 -8.54 14.96
CA PHE A 74 -0.34 -7.18 14.53
C PHE A 74 -1.66 -6.42 14.50
N GLN A 75 -1.69 -5.26 15.15
CA GLN A 75 -2.85 -4.38 15.18
C GLN A 75 -2.56 -3.16 14.33
N ILE A 76 -3.53 -2.77 13.49
CA ILE A 76 -3.42 -1.55 12.69
C ILE A 76 -3.70 -0.34 13.59
N ASP A 77 -2.64 0.21 14.18
CA ASP A 77 -2.69 1.41 15.02
C ASP A 77 -1.98 2.61 14.37
N ASP A 78 -1.96 3.76 15.05
CA ASP A 78 -1.36 4.99 14.53
C ASP A 78 0.15 4.89 14.27
N LYS A 79 0.80 3.89 14.85
CA LYS A 79 2.25 3.68 14.74
C LYS A 79 2.61 2.60 13.74
N HIS A 80 1.74 1.60 13.55
CA HIS A 80 2.05 0.38 12.82
C HIS A 80 1.04 0.08 11.70
N GLY A 81 0.05 0.94 11.47
CA GLY A 81 -0.99 0.67 10.49
C GLY A 81 -0.65 1.03 9.04
N GLN A 82 0.40 1.81 8.76
CA GLN A 82 0.63 2.33 7.41
C GLN A 82 1.20 1.25 6.46
N ALA A 83 0.78 1.30 5.20
CA ALA A 83 1.53 0.67 4.12
C ALA A 83 2.98 1.15 4.16
N PHE A 84 3.92 0.34 3.67
CA PHE A 84 5.33 0.72 3.74
C PHE A 84 6.15 0.18 2.59
N VAL A 85 7.30 0.80 2.36
CA VAL A 85 8.21 0.43 1.27
C VAL A 85 9.43 -0.29 1.84
N VAL A 86 9.96 -1.25 1.09
CA VAL A 86 11.19 -1.96 1.41
C VAL A 86 12.07 -2.06 0.17
N GLU A 87 13.39 -2.09 0.39
CA GLU A 87 14.33 -2.39 -0.68
C GLU A 87 14.24 -3.84 -1.14
N GLY A 88 14.32 -4.05 -2.45
CA GLY A 88 14.25 -5.35 -3.11
C GLY A 88 12.96 -5.56 -3.91
N GLU A 89 13.00 -6.54 -4.82
CA GLU A 89 11.84 -6.92 -5.63
C GLU A 89 11.33 -8.30 -5.21
N GLY A 90 10.01 -8.42 -5.10
CA GLY A 90 9.33 -9.69 -4.87
C GLY A 90 9.88 -10.42 -3.63
N PRO A 91 10.14 -11.73 -3.70
CA PRO A 91 10.52 -12.50 -2.51
C PRO A 91 11.83 -12.08 -1.85
N LYS A 92 12.74 -11.42 -2.59
CA LYS A 92 13.99 -10.90 -2.02
C LYS A 92 13.77 -9.82 -0.95
N ALA A 93 12.59 -9.20 -0.94
CA ALA A 93 12.22 -8.20 0.04
C ALA A 93 11.70 -8.81 1.37
N LEU A 94 11.30 -10.08 1.38
CA LEU A 94 10.66 -10.73 2.54
C LEU A 94 11.47 -10.65 3.84
N PRO A 95 12.81 -10.82 3.86
CA PRO A 95 13.57 -10.70 5.10
C PRO A 95 13.43 -9.33 5.77
N ARG A 96 13.26 -8.24 4.98
CA ARG A 96 13.04 -6.89 5.52
C ARG A 96 11.62 -6.72 6.04
N VAL A 97 10.64 -7.18 5.26
CA VAL A 97 9.22 -7.18 5.64
C VAL A 97 9.00 -7.92 6.95
N ARG A 98 9.63 -9.08 7.10
CA ARG A 98 9.61 -9.85 8.34
C ARG A 98 10.12 -9.07 9.54
N LYS A 99 11.27 -8.40 9.44
CA LYS A 99 11.83 -7.61 10.56
C LYS A 99 10.87 -6.52 11.02
N ILE A 100 10.14 -5.91 10.09
CA ILE A 100 9.15 -4.88 10.39
C ILE A 100 7.95 -5.48 11.14
N PHE A 101 7.35 -6.56 10.62
CA PHE A 101 6.23 -7.22 11.31
C PHE A 101 6.61 -7.84 12.65
N GLU A 102 7.85 -8.30 12.81
CA GLU A 102 8.38 -8.79 14.09
C GLU A 102 8.71 -7.65 15.07
N GLY A 103 8.52 -6.37 14.70
CA GLY A 103 8.83 -5.21 15.54
C GLY A 103 10.33 -5.00 15.76
N LYS A 104 11.18 -5.62 14.95
CA LYS A 104 12.65 -5.53 15.05
C LYS A 104 13.22 -4.34 14.27
N SER A 105 12.42 -3.72 13.42
CA SER A 105 12.81 -2.55 12.62
C SER A 105 11.57 -1.72 12.32
N MET A 106 11.73 -0.40 12.20
CA MET A 106 10.69 0.46 11.66
C MET A 106 10.81 0.51 10.13
N PRO A 107 9.72 0.78 9.39
CA PRO A 107 9.83 1.01 7.96
C PRO A 107 10.63 2.26 7.64
N ASP A 108 11.52 2.15 6.66
CA ASP A 108 12.26 3.29 6.13
C ASP A 108 11.31 4.22 5.36
N GLN A 109 11.48 5.54 5.53
CA GLN A 109 10.72 6.55 4.77
C GLN A 109 11.56 7.21 3.67
N MET A 110 12.85 6.89 3.58
CA MET A 110 13.80 7.48 2.66
C MET A 110 14.64 6.39 2.00
N PHE A 111 14.71 6.40 0.67
CA PHE A 111 15.43 5.41 -0.12
C PHE A 111 16.37 6.09 -1.11
N LYS A 112 17.43 5.37 -1.50
CA LYS A 112 18.35 5.83 -2.55
C LYS A 112 17.74 5.63 -3.93
N SER A 113 17.91 6.61 -4.79
CA SER A 113 17.53 6.56 -6.20
C SER A 113 18.22 5.40 -6.91
N GLY A 114 17.50 4.80 -7.87
CA GLY A 114 18.00 3.66 -8.66
C GLY A 114 17.97 2.30 -7.95
N MET A 115 17.58 2.26 -6.67
CA MET A 115 17.34 1.00 -5.96
C MET A 115 15.99 0.41 -6.36
N PRO A 116 15.89 -0.91 -6.55
CA PRO A 116 14.60 -1.56 -6.73
C PRO A 116 13.82 -1.57 -5.41
N LEU A 117 12.56 -1.17 -5.46
CA LEU A 117 11.67 -1.07 -4.30
C LEU A 117 10.41 -1.93 -4.48
N SER A 118 9.88 -2.42 -3.35
CA SER A 118 8.56 -3.02 -3.27
C SER A 118 7.71 -2.29 -2.23
N LEU A 119 6.48 -1.96 -2.60
CA LEU A 119 5.46 -1.48 -1.68
C LEU A 119 4.75 -2.68 -1.04
N VAL A 120 4.62 -2.63 0.28
CA VAL A 120 3.95 -3.64 1.10
C VAL A 120 2.55 -3.15 1.40
N PHE A 121 1.57 -3.83 0.82
CA PHE A 121 0.16 -3.72 1.17
C PHE A 121 -0.19 -4.90 2.08
N PHE A 122 -0.95 -4.66 3.15
CA PHE A 122 -1.33 -5.73 4.08
C PHE A 122 -2.65 -5.44 4.79
N THR A 123 -3.18 -6.45 5.46
CA THR A 123 -4.44 -6.40 6.20
C THR A 123 -4.25 -6.93 7.62
N GLU A 124 -5.13 -6.51 8.53
CA GLU A 124 -5.33 -7.21 9.79
C GLU A 124 -6.01 -8.56 9.55
N MET A 125 -5.92 -9.45 10.53
CA MET A 125 -6.62 -10.73 10.52
C MET A 125 -8.13 -10.48 10.56
N SER A 126 -8.85 -10.96 9.55
CA SER A 126 -10.30 -10.73 9.46
C SER A 126 -11.04 -11.93 8.87
N GLY A 127 -12.35 -11.97 9.07
CA GLY A 127 -13.25 -12.97 8.46
C GLY A 127 -13.65 -12.65 7.02
N THR A 128 -12.91 -11.78 6.33
CA THR A 128 -13.17 -11.39 4.94
C THR A 128 -11.88 -11.46 4.14
N TYR A 129 -11.98 -11.91 2.89
CA TYR A 129 -10.85 -11.89 1.99
C TYR A 129 -10.64 -10.48 1.43
N VAL A 130 -9.38 -10.12 1.19
CA VAL A 130 -9.03 -8.83 0.57
C VAL A 130 -8.23 -9.10 -0.69
N PHE A 131 -8.77 -8.67 -1.83
CA PHE A 131 -8.14 -8.85 -3.13
C PHE A 131 -7.73 -7.50 -3.72
N LEU A 132 -6.61 -7.49 -4.43
CA LEU A 132 -6.23 -6.35 -5.27
C LEU A 132 -7.06 -6.36 -6.55
N ASP A 133 -7.63 -5.21 -6.90
CA ASP A 133 -8.38 -5.00 -8.14
C ASP A 133 -7.47 -4.35 -9.21
N GLU A 134 -6.74 -3.30 -8.83
CA GLU A 134 -5.77 -2.63 -9.70
C GLU A 134 -4.68 -1.95 -8.85
N VAL A 135 -3.47 -1.85 -9.39
CA VAL A 135 -2.44 -0.94 -8.86
C VAL A 135 -1.95 -0.03 -9.98
N ARG A 136 -1.98 1.27 -9.75
CA ARG A 136 -1.67 2.30 -10.75
C ARG A 136 -0.66 3.29 -10.19
N ALA A 137 0.44 3.48 -10.91
CA ALA A 137 1.44 4.51 -10.60
C ALA A 137 1.33 5.66 -11.61
N THR A 138 1.00 6.86 -11.14
CA THR A 138 0.86 8.07 -11.97
C THR A 138 1.74 9.17 -11.41
N GLY A 139 2.88 9.40 -12.07
CA GLY A 139 3.92 10.32 -11.57
C GLY A 139 4.38 9.95 -10.17
N ARG A 140 3.96 10.75 -9.19
CA ARG A 140 4.34 10.62 -7.77
C ARG A 140 3.27 9.96 -6.89
N SER A 141 2.12 9.61 -7.47
CA SER A 141 1.04 8.92 -6.74
C SER A 141 0.98 7.45 -7.15
N ILE A 142 0.77 6.58 -6.16
CA ILE A 142 0.55 5.15 -6.31
C ILE A 142 -0.81 4.82 -5.71
N GLU A 143 -1.79 4.53 -6.56
CA GLU A 143 -3.14 4.14 -6.15
C GLU A 143 -3.21 2.61 -6.08
N ILE A 144 -3.64 2.09 -4.93
CA ILE A 144 -4.00 0.68 -4.74
C ILE A 144 -5.51 0.58 -4.62
N ARG A 145 -6.13 -0.07 -5.61
CA ARG A 145 -7.54 -0.40 -5.59
C ARG A 145 -7.71 -1.80 -5.06
N TYR A 146 -8.52 -1.97 -4.03
CA TYR A 146 -8.75 -3.25 -3.38
C TYR A 146 -10.24 -3.52 -3.22
N ARG A 147 -10.62 -4.79 -3.05
CA ARG A 147 -12.01 -5.20 -2.83
C ARG A 147 -12.06 -6.26 -1.75
N PHE A 148 -13.06 -6.12 -0.87
CA PHE A 148 -13.43 -7.17 0.07
C PHE A 148 -14.28 -8.25 -0.59
N HIS A 149 -14.01 -9.48 -0.20
CA HIS A 149 -14.65 -10.65 -0.77
C HIS A 149 -15.12 -11.56 0.37
N PRO A 150 -16.40 -11.91 0.44
CA PRO A 150 -16.93 -12.63 1.59
C PRO A 150 -16.29 -14.00 1.73
N HIS A 151 -15.95 -14.37 2.97
CA HIS A 151 -15.49 -15.70 3.32
C HIS A 151 -16.71 -16.64 3.45
N ARG A 152 -16.61 -17.86 2.90
CA ARG A 152 -17.69 -18.87 3.04
C ARG A 152 -17.55 -19.70 4.31
N THR A 153 -16.34 -19.81 4.84
CA THR A 153 -16.07 -20.50 6.11
C THR A 153 -15.91 -19.47 7.23
N ARG A 154 -15.75 -19.94 8.47
CA ARG A 154 -15.51 -19.09 9.65
C ARG A 154 -14.02 -18.82 9.90
N ASP A 155 -13.16 -19.13 8.94
CA ASP A 155 -11.73 -18.93 9.10
C ASP A 155 -11.40 -17.43 9.03
N ALA A 156 -10.43 -17.02 9.83
CA ALA A 156 -9.86 -15.68 9.76
C ALA A 156 -8.53 -15.75 8.99
N THR A 157 -8.35 -14.82 8.06
CA THR A 157 -7.18 -14.81 7.17
C THR A 157 -6.46 -13.47 7.24
N VAL A 158 -5.16 -13.51 6.97
CA VAL A 158 -4.31 -12.33 6.79
C VAL A 158 -3.87 -12.29 5.34
N HIS A 159 -3.78 -11.09 4.77
CA HIS A 159 -3.32 -10.91 3.39
C HIS A 159 -2.22 -9.87 3.34
N PHE A 160 -1.20 -10.13 2.52
CA PHE A 160 -0.22 -9.11 2.18
C PHE A 160 0.31 -9.31 0.76
N ALA A 161 0.79 -8.21 0.16
CA ALA A 161 1.33 -8.16 -1.18
C ALA A 161 2.60 -7.32 -1.23
N LEU A 162 3.54 -7.75 -2.07
CA LEU A 162 4.77 -7.06 -2.47
C LEU A 162 4.57 -6.56 -3.90
N ILE A 163 4.24 -5.29 -4.00
CA ILE A 163 3.94 -4.59 -5.25
C ILE A 163 5.26 -4.03 -5.80
N PRO A 164 5.76 -4.50 -6.96
CA PRO A 164 7.03 -4.05 -7.51
C PRO A 164 6.93 -2.61 -8.03
N LEU A 165 7.58 -1.68 -7.33
CA LEU A 165 7.68 -0.29 -7.78
C LEU A 165 8.83 -0.12 -8.80
N GLY A 166 9.80 -1.03 -8.77
CA GLY A 166 11.00 -0.95 -9.59
C GLY A 166 11.93 0.16 -9.10
N LYS A 167 12.62 0.82 -10.03
CA LYS A 167 13.53 1.94 -9.74
C LYS A 167 12.78 3.25 -9.95
N LEU A 168 12.62 4.03 -8.89
CA LEU A 168 11.91 5.29 -8.92
C LEU A 168 12.90 6.47 -9.05
N PRO A 169 12.56 7.54 -9.80
CA PRO A 169 13.34 8.77 -9.81
C PRO A 169 13.23 9.53 -8.48
N PRO A 170 14.18 10.44 -8.16
CA PRO A 170 14.12 11.26 -6.96
C PRO A 170 12.85 12.11 -6.90
N ALA A 171 12.04 11.86 -5.88
CA ALA A 171 10.80 12.57 -5.58
C ALA A 171 10.24 12.10 -4.24
N GLN A 172 9.28 12.85 -3.71
CA GLN A 172 8.36 12.36 -2.69
C GLN A 172 7.19 11.64 -3.38
N TYR A 173 6.84 10.46 -2.89
CA TYR A 173 5.74 9.64 -3.38
C TYR A 173 4.66 9.52 -2.32
N GLU A 174 3.42 9.41 -2.80
CA GLU A 174 2.23 9.19 -1.98
C GLU A 174 1.54 7.90 -2.41
N VAL A 175 1.11 7.10 -1.43
CA VAL A 175 0.36 5.88 -1.64
C VAL A 175 -1.05 6.10 -1.16
N GLU A 176 -2.00 5.94 -2.07
CA GLU A 176 -3.42 6.06 -1.81
C GLU A 176 -4.09 4.69 -1.91
N LEU A 177 -5.14 4.49 -1.12
CA LEU A 177 -5.88 3.24 -1.06
C LEU A 177 -7.34 3.54 -1.36
N THR A 178 -7.93 2.80 -2.29
CA THR A 178 -9.32 3.00 -2.71
C THR A 178 -10.06 1.67 -2.66
N GLN A 179 -11.07 1.60 -1.80
CA GLN A 179 -11.98 0.47 -1.76
C GLN A 179 -12.90 0.49 -2.98
N VAL A 180 -12.88 -0.60 -3.74
CA VAL A 180 -13.84 -0.84 -4.82
C VAL A 180 -15.07 -1.52 -4.21
N PRO A 181 -16.30 -1.14 -4.62
CA PRO A 181 -17.50 -1.77 -4.13
C PRO A 181 -17.46 -3.29 -4.28
N VAL A 182 -18.07 -3.98 -3.31
CA VAL A 182 -18.28 -5.43 -3.35
C VAL A 182 -19.01 -5.78 -4.65
N ALA A 183 -18.61 -6.88 -5.28
CA ALA A 183 -19.18 -7.29 -6.54
C ALA A 183 -20.70 -7.55 -6.40
N LYS A 184 -21.48 -7.15 -7.43
CA LYS A 184 -22.95 -7.15 -7.39
C LYS A 184 -23.53 -8.53 -7.09
N GLU A 185 -22.85 -9.58 -7.49
CA GLU A 185 -23.22 -10.97 -7.21
C GLU A 185 -23.26 -11.29 -5.71
N PHE A 186 -22.36 -10.76 -4.90
CA PHE A 186 -22.38 -10.98 -3.45
C PHE A 186 -23.46 -10.15 -2.76
N GLN A 187 -23.69 -8.93 -3.24
CA GLN A 187 -24.81 -8.11 -2.76
C GLN A 187 -26.16 -8.83 -2.98
N LYS A 188 -26.34 -9.47 -4.15
CA LYS A 188 -27.52 -10.30 -4.44
C LYS A 188 -27.64 -11.54 -3.54
N GLN A 189 -26.54 -12.04 -3.00
CA GLN A 189 -26.51 -13.15 -2.04
C GLN A 189 -26.72 -12.69 -0.58
N GLY A 190 -26.97 -11.39 -0.36
CA GLY A 190 -27.23 -10.83 0.97
C GLY A 190 -25.97 -10.48 1.76
N TYR A 191 -24.79 -10.50 1.14
CA TYR A 191 -23.59 -9.99 1.79
C TYR A 191 -23.63 -8.45 1.85
N PRO A 192 -23.55 -7.84 3.04
CA PRO A 192 -23.59 -6.39 3.16
C PRO A 192 -22.33 -5.77 2.56
N ALA A 193 -22.45 -4.52 2.13
CA ALA A 193 -21.27 -3.71 1.85
C ALA A 193 -20.51 -3.48 3.16
N ILE A 194 -19.18 -3.57 3.08
CA ILE A 194 -18.30 -3.16 4.18
C ILE A 194 -18.28 -1.64 4.21
N ASN A 195 -18.64 -1.06 5.35
CA ASN A 195 -18.59 0.39 5.55
C ASN A 195 -17.13 0.84 5.64
N GLU A 196 -16.91 2.14 5.42
CA GLU A 196 -15.56 2.71 5.34
C GLU A 196 -14.83 2.63 6.69
N GLU A 197 -15.52 2.89 7.80
CA GLU A 197 -14.94 2.79 9.15
C GLU A 197 -14.36 1.40 9.43
N TRP A 198 -15.11 0.34 9.12
CA TRP A 198 -14.60 -1.02 9.31
C TRP A 198 -13.47 -1.36 8.32
N ALA A 199 -13.51 -0.80 7.11
CA ALA A 199 -12.43 -0.99 6.15
C ALA A 199 -11.10 -0.37 6.63
N GLU A 200 -11.15 0.81 7.25
CA GLU A 200 -9.98 1.52 7.77
C GLU A 200 -9.29 0.78 8.93
N GLU A 201 -10.03 -0.01 9.70
CA GLU A 201 -9.46 -0.88 10.75
C GLU A 201 -8.78 -2.13 10.17
N LEU A 202 -9.24 -2.63 9.02
CA LEU A 202 -8.78 -3.90 8.47
C LEU A 202 -7.63 -3.78 7.48
N ILE A 203 -7.49 -2.63 6.82
CA ILE A 203 -6.52 -2.42 5.75
C ILE A 203 -5.41 -1.50 6.24
N CYS A 204 -4.17 -1.76 5.82
CA CYS A 204 -3.10 -0.82 6.06
C CYS A 204 -3.48 0.59 5.60
N ARG A 205 -2.95 1.65 6.19
CA ARG A 205 -3.28 3.03 5.89
C ARG A 205 -2.41 3.59 4.75
N PRO A 206 -2.82 4.69 4.10
CA PRO A 206 -1.98 5.46 3.19
C PRO A 206 -0.60 5.78 3.79
N THR A 207 0.40 5.93 2.93
CA THR A 207 1.78 6.23 3.35
C THR A 207 2.47 7.19 2.40
N ARG A 208 3.58 7.78 2.85
CA ARG A 208 4.46 8.63 2.04
C ARG A 208 5.90 8.22 2.25
N PHE A 209 6.70 8.30 1.19
CA PHE A 209 8.12 8.02 1.23
C PHE A 209 8.88 8.89 0.23
N GLU A 210 10.20 9.00 0.41
CA GLU A 210 11.07 9.87 -0.38
C GLU A 210 12.18 9.06 -1.06
N ILE A 211 12.48 9.41 -2.31
CA ILE A 211 13.64 8.92 -3.06
C ILE A 211 14.65 10.04 -3.20
N ARG A 212 15.91 9.79 -2.84
CA ARG A 212 17.04 10.74 -2.89
C ARG A 212 18.16 10.27 -3.82
#